data_AF-A0A453M831-F1
#
_entry.id   AF-A0A453M831-F1
#
_cell.length_a   1.000
_cell.length_b   1.000
_cell.length_c   1.000
_cell.angle_alpha   90.00
_cell.angle_beta   90.00
_cell.angle_gamma   90.00
#
_symmetry.space_group_name_H-M   'P 1'
#
loop_
_entity.id
_entity.type
_entity.pdbx_description
1 polymer ?
#
loop_
_entity_poly.entity_id
_entity_poly.type
_entity_poly.pdbx_seq_one_letter_code
_entity_poly.pdbx_strand_id
1 'polypeptide(L)'
;GGPITCIRQHLKKIIFHDFRGSTNETAFLKFIAENARVLKNMVIVVSDWLLSSGVDARAILKHLTCAKWASGACKFQVFKSILREGERPVYGVLLASEVLPSDPFDKIYYREPLL
;
A
#
# COMPACT_ATOMS: atom_id res chain seq x y z
N GLY A 1 4.99 -15.71 20.31
CA GLY A 1 4.82 -15.85 18.86
C GLY A 1 6.13 -15.52 18.19
N GLY A 2 6.69 -16.45 17.42
CA GLY A 2 7.91 -16.20 16.66
C GLY A 2 7.68 -15.15 15.57
N PRO A 3 8.73 -14.47 15.10
CA PRO A 3 8.63 -13.51 14.02
C PRO A 3 8.02 -14.16 12.75
N ILE A 4 7.11 -13.44 12.09
CA ILE A 4 6.48 -13.90 10.84
C ILE A 4 7.55 -13.97 9.73
N THR A 5 8.06 -15.18 9.45
CA THR A 5 9.19 -15.39 8.52
C THR A 5 8.91 -14.86 7.12
N CYS A 6 7.67 -15.02 6.62
CA CYS A 6 7.30 -14.53 5.28
C CYS A 6 7.49 -13.01 5.15
N ILE A 7 7.07 -12.24 6.17
CA ILE A 7 7.24 -10.78 6.19
C ILE A 7 8.72 -10.42 6.28
N ARG A 8 9.46 -11.05 7.19
CA ARG A 8 10.86 -10.66 7.44
C ARG A 8 11.81 -10.99 6.30
N GLN A 9 11.65 -12.15 5.67
CA GLN A 9 12.65 -12.71 4.75
C GLN A 9 12.18 -12.84 3.31
N HIS A 10 10.87 -12.77 3.03
CA HIS A 10 10.34 -13.10 1.70
C HIS A 10 9.47 -11.99 1.08
N LEU A 11 8.96 -11.04 1.86
CA LEU A 11 8.10 -9.97 1.35
C LEU A 11 8.90 -8.93 0.56
N LYS A 12 8.83 -9.00 -0.78
CA LYS A 12 9.53 -8.11 -1.71
C LYS A 12 8.69 -6.91 -2.16
N LYS A 13 7.38 -7.05 -2.21
CA LYS A 13 6.45 -6.02 -2.66
C LYS A 13 5.16 -6.09 -1.83
N ILE A 14 4.61 -4.94 -1.49
CA ILE A 14 3.25 -4.81 -0.95
C ILE A 14 2.56 -3.66 -1.67
N ILE A 15 1.29 -3.87 -2.00
CA ILE A 15 0.38 -2.84 -2.50
C ILE A 15 -0.78 -2.78 -1.52
N PHE A 16 -1.01 -1.60 -0.96
CA PHE A 16 -2.07 -1.35 0.00
C PHE A 16 -3.13 -0.48 -0.65
N HIS A 17 -4.27 -1.07 -0.98
CA HIS A 17 -5.38 -0.39 -1.64
C HIS A 17 -6.35 0.23 -0.65
N ASP A 18 -7.10 1.23 -1.11
CA ASP A 18 -8.15 1.93 -0.36
C ASP A 18 -7.66 2.45 1.00
N PHE A 19 -6.46 3.05 1.05
CA PHE A 19 -5.91 3.58 2.29
C PHE A 19 -6.74 4.78 2.78
N ARG A 20 -7.36 4.63 3.94
CA ARG A 20 -8.23 5.67 4.54
C ARG A 20 -7.55 6.48 5.64
N GLY A 21 -6.32 6.14 6.02
CA GLY A 21 -5.52 6.90 6.97
C GLY A 21 -5.83 6.62 8.44
N SER A 22 -6.48 5.50 8.76
CA SER A 22 -6.72 5.11 10.15
C SER A 22 -5.42 4.76 10.87
N THR A 23 -5.45 4.83 12.20
CA THR A 23 -4.32 4.46 13.07
C THR A 23 -3.90 3.01 12.85
N ASN A 24 -4.86 2.10 12.65
CA ASN A 24 -4.59 0.68 12.47
C ASN A 24 -3.92 0.38 11.12
N GLU A 25 -4.38 1.01 10.04
CA GLU A 25 -3.74 0.89 8.72
C GLU A 25 -2.30 1.39 8.77
N THR A 26 -2.09 2.55 9.41
CA THR A 26 -0.76 3.16 9.56
C THR A 26 0.15 2.29 10.41
N ALA A 27 -0.35 1.72 11.52
CA ALA A 27 0.41 0.82 12.38
C ALA A 27 0.79 -0.49 11.65
N PHE A 28 -0.11 -1.04 10.83
CA PHE A 28 0.18 -2.22 10.02
C PHE A 28 1.27 -1.94 8.99
N LEU A 29 1.17 -0.85 8.24
CA LEU A 29 2.18 -0.48 7.25
C LEU A 29 3.54 -0.18 7.90
N LYS A 30 3.54 0.49 9.05
CA LYS A 30 4.75 0.69 9.85
C LYS A 30 5.37 -0.63 10.29
N PHE A 31 4.56 -1.58 10.79
CA PHE A 31 5.02 -2.91 11.14
C PHE A 31 5.70 -3.62 9.96
N ILE A 32 5.11 -3.55 8.76
CA ILE A 32 5.72 -4.10 7.55
C ILE A 32 7.05 -3.41 7.23
N ALA A 33 7.09 -2.08 7.23
CA ALA A 33 8.30 -1.30 6.94
C ALA A 33 9.45 -1.62 7.91
N GLU A 34 9.15 -1.79 9.20
CA GLU A 34 10.13 -2.05 10.27
C GLU A 34 10.60 -3.51 10.34
N ASN A 35 9.88 -4.46 9.72
CA ASN A 35 10.20 -5.88 9.81
C ASN A 35 10.64 -6.52 8.49
N ALA A 36 10.19 -6.01 7.34
CA ALA A 36 10.45 -6.61 6.05
C ALA A 36 11.84 -6.22 5.51
N ARG A 37 12.83 -7.09 5.74
CA ARG A 37 14.25 -6.84 5.41
C ARG A 37 14.54 -6.84 3.91
N VAL A 38 13.73 -7.54 3.12
CA VAL A 38 13.91 -7.68 1.66
C VAL A 38 12.88 -6.88 0.86
N LEU A 39 12.15 -5.98 1.51
CA LEU A 39 11.11 -5.17 0.88
C LEU A 39 11.75 -4.20 -0.13
N LYS A 40 11.33 -4.31 -1.39
CA LYS A 40 11.82 -3.47 -2.49
C LYS A 40 10.82 -2.39 -2.87
N ASN A 41 9.52 -2.67 -2.77
CA ASN A 41 8.46 -1.73 -3.14
C ASN A 41 7.34 -1.75 -2.10
N MET A 42 6.99 -0.59 -1.56
CA MET A 42 5.76 -0.37 -0.81
C MET A 42 4.93 0.65 -1.58
N VAL A 43 3.76 0.23 -2.02
CA VAL A 43 2.83 1.07 -2.78
C VAL A 43 1.59 1.29 -1.94
N ILE A 44 1.21 2.55 -1.75
CA ILE A 44 -0.04 2.93 -1.09
C ILE A 44 -0.94 3.60 -2.09
N VAL A 45 -2.20 3.18 -2.14
CA VAL A 45 -3.24 3.77 -2.96
C VAL A 45 -4.23 4.45 -2.04
N VAL A 46 -4.20 5.77 -2.04
CA VAL A 46 -5.05 6.60 -1.18
C VAL A 46 -6.49 6.57 -1.71
N SER A 47 -7.44 6.34 -0.81
CA SER A 47 -8.86 6.35 -1.15
C SER A 47 -9.34 7.76 -1.52
N ASP A 48 -10.35 7.84 -2.39
CA ASP A 48 -10.95 9.13 -2.73
C ASP A 48 -11.63 9.80 -1.53
N TRP A 49 -12.15 8.99 -0.59
CA TRP A 49 -12.63 9.43 0.73
C TRP A 49 -11.57 10.24 1.47
N LEU A 50 -10.36 9.70 1.66
CA LEU A 50 -9.33 10.38 2.43
C LEU A 50 -8.93 11.71 1.77
N LEU A 51 -8.85 11.75 0.44
CA LEU A 51 -8.55 12.97 -0.31
C LEU A 51 -9.66 14.02 -0.23
N SER A 52 -10.92 13.59 -0.18
CA SER A 52 -12.08 14.48 -0.09
C SER A 52 -12.42 14.90 1.34
N SER A 53 -11.92 14.18 2.35
CA SER A 53 -12.20 14.42 3.78
C SER A 53 -11.57 15.68 4.36
N GLY A 54 -10.69 16.35 3.61
CA GLY A 54 -9.93 17.52 4.09
C GLY A 54 -8.79 17.17 5.07
N VAL A 55 -8.62 15.89 5.40
CA VAL A 55 -7.49 15.39 6.20
C VAL A 55 -6.21 15.45 5.38
N ASP A 56 -5.12 15.92 5.99
CA ASP A 56 -3.82 15.97 5.31
C ASP A 56 -3.21 14.56 5.19
N ALA A 57 -3.49 13.88 4.08
CA ALA A 57 -2.92 12.58 3.76
C ALA A 57 -1.39 12.58 3.83
N ARG A 58 -0.72 13.69 3.50
CA ARG A 58 0.76 13.78 3.58
C ARG A 58 1.24 13.73 5.03
N ALA A 59 0.52 14.36 5.95
CA ALA A 59 0.86 14.29 7.38
C ALA A 59 0.78 12.86 7.91
N ILE A 60 -0.25 12.11 7.52
CA ILE A 60 -0.41 10.69 7.90
C ILE A 60 0.73 9.85 7.29
N LEU A 61 1.00 10.02 6.00
CA LEU A 61 2.05 9.29 5.29
C LEU A 61 3.46 9.65 5.78
N LYS A 62 3.66 10.85 6.32
CA LYS A 62 4.94 11.26 6.92
C LYS A 62 5.35 10.32 8.06
N HIS A 63 4.40 9.82 8.85
CA HIS A 63 4.69 8.84 9.89
C HIS A 63 5.29 7.53 9.34
N LEU A 64 4.95 7.15 8.11
CA LEU A 64 5.52 5.98 7.44
C LEU A 64 6.92 6.28 6.88
N THR A 65 7.12 7.47 6.31
CA THR A 65 8.46 7.89 5.83
C THR A 65 9.48 8.00 6.97
N CYS A 66 9.04 8.35 8.18
CA CYS A 66 9.90 8.43 9.37
C CYS A 66 10.11 7.09 10.09
N ALA A 67 9.50 5.99 9.62
CA ALA A 67 9.68 4.68 10.23
C ALA A 67 11.15 4.21 10.12
N LYS A 68 11.57 3.29 10.99
CA LYS A 68 12.89 2.66 10.88
C LYS A 68 12.82 1.50 9.89
N TRP A 69 12.90 1.81 8.60
CA TRP A 69 12.80 0.81 7.54
C TRP A 69 13.87 -0.27 7.70
N ALA A 70 13.44 -1.54 7.76
CA ALA A 70 14.34 -2.69 7.80
C ALA A 70 15.09 -2.91 6.47
N SER A 71 14.51 -2.40 5.38
CA SER A 71 15.12 -2.37 4.05
C SER A 71 15.62 -0.97 3.75
N GLY A 72 16.94 -0.82 3.54
CA GLY A 72 17.55 0.48 3.21
C GLY A 72 17.31 0.95 1.77
N ALA A 73 16.70 0.14 0.90
CA ALA A 73 16.53 0.43 -0.52
C ALA A 73 15.07 0.32 -0.99
N CYS A 74 14.10 0.36 -0.07
CA CYS A 74 12.70 0.25 -0.44
C CYS A 74 12.20 1.51 -1.17
N LYS A 75 11.56 1.32 -2.32
CA LYS A 75 10.85 2.36 -3.04
C LYS A 75 9.46 2.52 -2.42
N PHE A 76 9.25 3.64 -1.73
CA PHE A 76 7.95 4.03 -1.22
C PHE A 76 7.22 4.90 -2.25
N GLN A 77 6.03 4.47 -2.67
CA GLN A 77 5.24 5.16 -3.68
C GLN A 77 3.82 5.34 -3.17
N VAL A 78 3.26 6.52 -3.41
CA VAL A 78 1.90 6.87 -3.01
C VAL A 78 1.15 7.36 -4.23
N PHE A 79 -0.02 6.79 -4.44
CA PHE A 79 -0.86 7.04 -5.59
C PHE A 79 -2.28 7.41 -5.17
N LYS A 80 -2.98 8.17 -6.02
CA LYS A 80 -4.42 8.38 -5.89
C LYS A 80 -5.19 7.21 -6.49
N SER A 81 -6.19 6.70 -5.78
CA SER A 81 -7.21 5.81 -6.36
C SER A 81 -7.97 6.51 -7.48
N ILE A 82 -8.13 5.86 -8.64
CA ILE A 82 -9.06 6.33 -9.67
C ILE A 82 -10.51 5.96 -9.39
N LEU A 83 -10.74 5.05 -8.44
CA LEU A 83 -12.07 4.57 -8.07
C LEU A 83 -12.72 5.55 -7.11
N ARG A 84 -13.98 5.89 -7.38
CA ARG A 84 -14.83 6.66 -6.48
C ARG A 84 -15.37 5.78 -5.36
N GLU A 85 -15.77 6.42 -4.27
CA GLU A 85 -16.40 5.73 -3.16
C GLU A 85 -17.70 5.03 -3.63
N GLY A 86 -17.80 3.72 -3.35
CA GLY A 86 -18.92 2.88 -3.79
C GLY A 86 -18.70 2.14 -5.12
N GLU A 87 -17.65 2.47 -5.88
CA GLU A 87 -17.26 1.67 -7.05
C GLU A 87 -16.60 0.36 -6.61
N ARG A 88 -16.87 -0.73 -7.34
CA ARG A 88 -16.30 -2.04 -7.01
C ARG A 88 -14.77 -1.98 -7.15
N PRO A 89 -14.02 -2.57 -6.20
CA PRO A 89 -12.58 -2.65 -6.34
C PRO A 89 -12.21 -3.42 -7.61
N VAL A 90 -11.22 -2.91 -8.34
CA VAL A 90 -10.68 -3.56 -9.56
C VAL A 90 -9.79 -4.76 -9.21
N TYR A 91 -9.71 -5.12 -7.95
CA TYR A 91 -9.03 -6.30 -7.43
C TYR A 91 -10.07 -7.16 -6.71
N GLY A 92 -10.17 -8.42 -7.10
CA GLY A 92 -11.18 -9.32 -6.56
C GLY A 92 -10.89 -10.77 -6.93
N VAL A 93 -11.47 -11.71 -6.17
CA VAL A 93 -11.27 -13.16 -6.40
C VAL A 93 -11.65 -13.55 -7.84
N LEU A 94 -12.68 -12.91 -8.40
CA LEU A 94 -13.10 -13.14 -9.78
C LEU A 94 -12.01 -12.76 -10.80
N LEU A 95 -11.39 -11.59 -10.67
CA LEU A 95 -10.29 -11.17 -11.55
C LEU A 95 -9.01 -11.98 -11.33
N ALA A 96 -8.77 -12.45 -10.10
CA ALA A 96 -7.68 -13.39 -9.80
C ALA A 96 -7.91 -14.79 -10.38
N SER A 97 -9.17 -15.14 -10.67
CA SER A 97 -9.54 -16.42 -11.30
C SER A 97 -9.49 -16.37 -12.84
N GLU A 98 -9.47 -15.17 -13.43
CA GLU A 98 -9.28 -15.00 -14.86
C GLU A 98 -7.80 -15.13 -15.22
N VAL A 99 -7.49 -15.90 -16.27
CA VAL A 99 -6.12 -16.01 -16.80
C VAL A 99 -5.81 -14.76 -17.61
N LEU A 100 -5.52 -13.67 -16.90
CA LEU A 100 -5.09 -12.42 -17.50
C LEU A 100 -3.58 -12.50 -17.83
N PRO A 101 -3.12 -11.90 -18.96
CA PRO A 101 -1.70 -11.83 -19.31
C PRO A 101 -0.85 -11.05 -18.29
N SER A 102 -1.45 -10.51 -17.25
CA SER A 102 -0.83 -9.63 -16.27
C SER A 102 -1.48 -9.85 -14.93
N ASP A 103 -0.66 -9.79 -13.89
CA ASP A 103 -1.14 -9.94 -12.52
C ASP A 103 -2.21 -8.86 -12.25
N PRO A 104 -3.45 -9.27 -11.88
CA PRO A 104 -4.57 -8.35 -11.66
C PRO A 104 -4.33 -7.38 -10.49
N PHE A 105 -3.32 -7.65 -9.65
CA PHE A 105 -2.89 -6.78 -8.57
C PHE A 105 -1.67 -5.92 -8.94
N ASP A 106 -0.97 -6.21 -10.04
CA ASP A 106 0.30 -5.54 -10.41
C ASP A 106 0.11 -4.34 -11.34
N LYS A 107 -1.04 -4.26 -12.04
CA LYS A 107 -1.36 -3.17 -12.97
C LYS A 107 -2.19 -2.07 -12.30
N ILE A 108 -1.59 -0.89 -12.35
CA ILE A 108 -1.81 0.28 -11.53
C ILE A 108 -2.86 1.17 -12.22
N TYR A 109 -4.10 1.04 -11.78
CA TYR A 109 -5.20 1.99 -12.02
C TYR A 109 -4.99 3.28 -11.22
N TYR A 110 -3.84 3.94 -11.34
CA TYR A 110 -3.54 5.14 -10.57
C TYR A 110 -3.14 6.31 -11.47
N ARG A 111 -3.61 7.51 -11.11
CA ARG A 111 -3.16 8.77 -11.71
C ARG A 111 -2.11 9.40 -10.78
N GLU A 112 -1.00 9.85 -11.38
CA GLU A 112 0.14 10.64 -10.87
C GLU A 112 0.60 10.42 -9.41
N PRO A 113 1.93 10.29 -9.15
CA PRO A 113 2.44 10.20 -7.78
C PRO A 113 1.98 11.41 -6.95
N LEU A 114 1.46 11.16 -5.75
CA LEU A 114 1.14 12.23 -4.79
C LEU A 114 2.42 12.78 -4.11
N LEU A 115 3.55 12.09 -4.30
CA LEU A 115 4.90 12.40 -3.80
C LEU A 115 5.94 12.00 -4.85
#